data_AF-A0A3D0P0F2-F1
#
_entry.id   AF-A0A3D0P0F2-F1
#
_cell.length_a   1.000
_cell.length_b   1.000
_cell.length_c   1.000
_cell.angle_alpha   90.00
_cell.angle_beta   90.00
_cell.angle_gamma   90.00
#
_symmetry.space_group_name_H-M   'P 1'
#
loop_
_entity.id
_entity.type
_entity.pdbx_description
1 polymer ?
#
loop_
_entity_poly.entity_id
_entity_poly.type
_entity_poly.pdbx_seq_one_letter_code
_entity_poly.pdbx_strand_id
1 'polypeptide(L)'
;MAKKYHVERREFLNKFSNMRAYVIAVVEDAREKHVCCKNSDDWHEITLKIADCTEEIELYFDLRTVEERENSLHKIRTLAEVINEFKRAIEAEAEVINARELNPQHARLSAAIH
;
A
#
# COMPACT_ATOMS: atom_id res chain seq x y z
N MET A 1 14.77 -21.71 15.18
CA MET A 1 13.53 -21.97 14.42
C MET A 1 13.41 -20.89 13.35
N ALA A 2 12.86 -21.21 12.17
CA ALA A 2 12.60 -20.18 11.16
C ALA A 2 11.49 -19.23 11.66
N LYS A 3 11.60 -17.94 11.36
CA LYS A 3 10.53 -16.97 11.63
C LYS A 3 9.27 -17.37 10.88
N LYS A 4 8.12 -17.12 11.50
CA LYS A 4 6.80 -17.26 10.87
C LYS A 4 6.22 -15.86 10.68
N TYR A 5 5.43 -15.68 9.63
CA TYR A 5 4.87 -14.39 9.26
C TYR A 5 3.37 -14.52 9.04
N HIS A 6 2.60 -13.56 9.55
CA HIS A 6 1.19 -13.38 9.16
C HIS A 6 1.11 -12.82 7.74
N VAL A 7 2.07 -11.98 7.37
CA VAL A 7 2.21 -11.40 6.03
C VAL A 7 3.69 -11.33 5.69
N GLU A 8 4.05 -11.81 4.51
CA GLU A 8 5.36 -11.58 3.88
C GLU A 8 5.11 -11.43 2.38
N ARG A 9 4.91 -10.19 1.92
CA ARG A 9 4.61 -9.88 0.52
C ARG A 9 5.53 -8.80 -0.01
N ARG A 10 6.01 -8.99 -1.23
CA ARG A 10 6.85 -8.05 -1.98
C ARG A 10 6.35 -8.04 -3.41
N GLU A 11 5.82 -6.92 -3.85
CA GLU A 11 5.14 -6.81 -5.14
C GLU A 11 5.64 -5.58 -5.90
N PHE A 12 5.82 -5.70 -7.22
CA PHE A 12 5.99 -4.54 -8.08
C PHE A 12 4.63 -3.90 -8.34
N LEU A 13 4.57 -2.57 -8.25
CA LEU A 13 3.35 -1.80 -8.51
C LEU A 13 3.17 -1.51 -10.00
N ASN A 14 4.28 -1.42 -10.74
CA ASN A 14 4.22 -1.23 -12.18
C ASN A 14 3.91 -2.55 -12.90
N LYS A 15 2.97 -2.51 -13.84
CA LYS A 15 2.69 -3.63 -14.76
C LYS A 15 3.92 -3.97 -15.61
N PHE A 16 4.74 -2.97 -15.93
CA PHE A 16 6.01 -3.13 -16.65
C PHE A 16 7.17 -2.96 -15.67
N SER A 17 7.95 -4.01 -15.48
CA SER A 17 8.98 -4.10 -14.43
C SER A 17 10.26 -3.30 -14.72
N ASN A 18 10.29 -2.53 -15.80
CA ASN A 18 11.40 -1.64 -16.14
C ASN A 18 11.38 -0.33 -15.31
N MET A 19 10.26 -0.04 -14.64
CA MET A 19 10.12 1.11 -13.74
C MET A 19 10.06 0.64 -12.29
N ARG A 20 10.86 1.27 -11.42
CA ARG A 20 10.97 0.88 -10.01
C ARG A 20 9.83 1.48 -9.19
N ALA A 21 8.77 0.70 -9.00
CA ALA A 21 7.78 0.95 -7.97
C ALA A 21 7.38 -0.37 -7.30
N TYR A 22 7.36 -0.40 -5.97
CA TYR A 22 7.09 -1.62 -5.21
C TYR A 22 6.39 -1.34 -3.88
N VAL A 23 5.77 -2.39 -3.35
CA VAL A 23 5.30 -2.46 -1.97
C VAL A 23 5.89 -3.68 -1.29
N ILE A 24 6.38 -3.50 -0.06
CA ILE A 24 6.81 -4.58 0.83
C ILE A 24 5.98 -4.49 2.10
N ALA A 25 5.30 -5.58 2.43
CA ALA A 25 4.53 -5.72 3.66
C ALA A 25 4.99 -6.98 4.41
N VAL A 26 5.45 -6.79 5.65
CA VAL A 26 5.92 -7.86 6.52
C VAL A 26 5.31 -7.68 7.90
N VAL A 27 4.73 -8.74 8.45
CA VAL A 27 4.25 -8.81 9.83
C VAL A 27 4.62 -10.18 10.39
N GLU A 28 5.61 -10.20 11.27
CA GLU A 28 6.04 -11.42 11.98
C GLU A 28 4.93 -11.95 12.89
N ASP A 29 4.80 -13.28 12.93
CA ASP A 29 3.92 -14.00 13.83
C ASP A 29 4.55 -14.10 15.22
N ALA A 30 3.92 -13.45 16.19
CA ALA A 30 4.38 -13.38 17.56
C ALA A 30 4.01 -14.61 18.43
N ARG A 31 3.14 -15.52 17.95
CA ARG A 31 2.50 -16.54 18.81
C ARG A 31 3.46 -17.52 19.45
N GLU A 32 4.59 -17.79 18.80
CA GLU A 32 5.61 -18.72 19.29
C GLU A 32 6.73 -18.01 20.07
N LYS A 33 6.70 -16.68 20.18
CA LYS A 33 7.64 -15.94 21.02
C LYS A 33 7.21 -16.05 22.48
N HIS A 34 8.08 -16.65 23.29
CA HIS A 34 7.90 -16.70 24.73
C HIS A 34 8.38 -15.39 25.34
N VAL A 35 7.43 -14.61 25.87
CA VAL A 35 7.70 -13.42 26.70
C VAL A 35 8.26 -13.90 28.04
N CYS A 36 9.48 -14.43 28.04
CA CYS A 36 10.07 -15.05 29.22
C CYS A 36 10.72 -14.02 30.17
N CYS A 37 10.93 -12.77 29.72
CA CYS A 37 11.42 -11.70 30.58
C CYS A 37 10.99 -10.33 30.07
N LYS A 38 10.76 -9.39 30.99
CA LYS A 38 10.34 -8.00 30.72
C LYS A 38 11.31 -7.18 29.84
N ASN A 39 12.48 -7.73 29.53
CA ASN A 39 13.61 -7.07 28.85
C ASN A 39 14.18 -7.92 27.70
N SER A 40 13.49 -8.97 27.23
CA SER A 40 13.88 -9.55 25.94
C SER A 40 13.65 -8.49 24.87
N ASP A 41 14.65 -8.27 24.02
CA ASP A 41 14.56 -7.49 22.78
C ASP A 41 13.62 -8.20 21.79
N ASP A 42 12.36 -8.37 22.18
CA ASP A 42 11.30 -9.03 21.42
C ASP A 42 10.78 -8.09 20.34
N TRP A 43 11.69 -7.60 19.51
CA TRP A 43 11.36 -6.83 18.32
C TRP A 43 10.60 -7.75 17.37
N HIS A 44 9.37 -7.37 17.05
CA HIS A 44 8.59 -7.98 15.99
C HIS A 44 8.95 -7.30 14.67
N GLU A 45 9.27 -8.09 13.66
CA GLU A 45 9.49 -7.55 12.32
C GLU A 45 8.14 -7.10 11.74
N ILE A 46 7.90 -5.79 11.75
CA ILE A 46 6.72 -5.16 11.18
C ILE A 46 7.20 -4.05 10.24
N THR A 47 6.98 -4.24 8.95
CA THR A 47 7.44 -3.31 7.91
C THR A 47 6.34 -3.10 6.89
N LEU A 48 6.04 -1.84 6.61
CA LEU A 48 5.30 -1.44 5.42
C LEU A 48 6.12 -0.38 4.69
N LYS A 49 6.55 -0.74 3.49
CA LYS A 49 7.41 0.09 2.64
C LYS A 49 6.79 0.22 1.27
N ILE A 50 6.71 1.45 0.78
CA ILE A 50 6.19 1.78 -0.54
C ILE A 50 7.25 2.66 -1.21
N ALA A 51 7.60 2.33 -2.44
CA ALA A 51 8.55 3.12 -3.20
C ALA A 51 8.03 3.35 -4.62
N ASP A 52 8.42 4.50 -5.16
CA ASP A 52 8.32 4.86 -6.57
C ASP A 52 9.70 5.35 -7.03
N CYS A 53 9.90 5.52 -8.34
CA CYS A 53 11.17 5.64 -9.06
C CYS A 53 12.32 6.33 -8.31
N THR A 54 12.04 7.41 -7.56
CA THR A 54 13.02 8.18 -6.78
C THR A 54 12.82 8.15 -5.27
N GLU A 55 11.61 7.87 -4.77
CA GLU A 55 11.22 8.05 -3.37
C GLU A 55 10.83 6.73 -2.71
N GLU A 56 11.17 6.61 -1.43
CA GLU A 56 10.75 5.49 -0.59
C GLU A 56 10.16 6.03 0.71
N ILE A 57 9.00 5.51 1.08
CA ILE A 57 8.41 5.70 2.40
C ILE A 57 8.41 4.37 3.16
N GLU A 58 8.84 4.42 4.42
CA GLU A 58 8.77 3.30 5.36
C GLU A 58 7.98 3.75 6.58
N LEU A 59 6.90 3.03 6.89
CA LEU A 59 6.02 3.34 8.01
C LEU A 59 6.37 2.48 9.22
N TYR A 60 6.57 3.16 10.36
CA TYR A 60 6.86 2.51 11.64
C TYR A 60 5.59 2.13 12.40
N PHE A 61 5.54 0.85 12.81
CA PHE A 61 4.48 0.26 13.63
C PHE A 61 5.09 -0.38 14.86
N ASP A 62 4.57 0.00 16.02
CA ASP A 62 5.00 -0.51 17.32
C ASP A 62 3.82 -1.14 18.04
N LEU A 63 4.05 -2.31 18.63
CA LEU A 63 3.02 -3.07 19.35
C LEU A 63 3.41 -3.34 20.82
N ARG A 64 4.48 -2.71 21.34
CA ARG A 64 5.02 -2.98 22.68
C ARG A 64 4.07 -2.52 23.78
N THR A 65 3.58 -1.27 23.72
CA THR A 65 2.63 -0.72 24.71
C THR A 65 1.19 -0.72 24.21
N VAL A 66 0.22 -0.50 25.11
CA VAL A 66 -1.21 -0.38 24.75
C VAL A 66 -1.43 0.79 23.81
N GLU A 67 -0.87 1.95 24.13
CA GLU A 67 -0.99 3.18 23.33
C GLU A 67 -0.36 3.01 21.94
N GLU A 68 0.83 2.40 21.86
CA GLU A 68 1.47 2.10 20.57
C GLU A 68 0.64 1.14 19.73
N ARG A 69 0.04 0.10 20.35
CA ARG A 69 -0.88 -0.82 19.66
C ARG A 69 -2.09 -0.09 19.10
N GLU A 70 -2.73 0.75 19.90
CA GLU A 70 -3.89 1.55 19.48
C GLU A 70 -3.53 2.49 18.32
N ASN A 71 -2.41 3.20 18.44
CA ASN A 71 -1.90 4.10 17.40
C ASN A 71 -1.56 3.34 16.11
N SER A 72 -0.83 2.23 16.20
CA SER A 72 -0.48 1.38 15.06
C SER A 72 -1.71 0.83 14.35
N LEU A 73 -2.72 0.40 15.11
CA LEU A 73 -4.01 -0.06 14.55
C LEU A 73 -4.79 1.08 13.89
N HIS A 74 -4.81 2.27 14.49
CA HIS A 74 -5.42 3.44 13.88
C HIS A 74 -4.74 3.81 12.56
N LYS A 75 -3.41 3.93 12.56
CA LYS A 75 -2.59 4.23 11.37
C LYS A 75 -2.89 3.29 10.21
N ILE A 76 -2.84 1.98 10.42
CA ILE A 76 -3.02 1.02 9.32
C ILE A 76 -4.47 0.99 8.80
N ARG A 77 -5.46 1.19 9.68
CA ARG A 77 -6.88 1.29 9.27
C ARG A 77 -7.11 2.52 8.41
N THR A 78 -6.68 3.69 8.88
CA THR A 78 -6.81 4.94 8.12
C THR A 78 -6.07 4.88 6.80
N LEU A 79 -4.85 4.32 6.77
CA LEU A 79 -4.11 4.15 5.52
C LEU A 79 -4.87 3.25 4.52
N ALA A 80 -5.40 2.12 4.99
CA ALA A 80 -6.16 1.21 4.14
C ALA A 80 -7.46 1.86 3.63
N GLU A 81 -8.17 2.61 4.46
CA GLU A 81 -9.38 3.34 4.08
C GLU A 81 -9.08 4.36 2.97
N VAL A 82 -8.10 5.23 3.18
CA VAL A 82 -7.71 6.28 2.22
C VAL A 82 -7.19 5.68 0.92
N ILE A 83 -6.34 4.64 0.96
CA ILE A 83 -5.85 3.98 -0.27
C ILE A 83 -7.01 3.37 -1.06
N ASN A 84 -7.99 2.75 -0.39
CA ASN A 84 -9.14 2.16 -1.07
C ASN A 84 -10.08 3.23 -1.65
N GLU A 85 -10.24 4.38 -0.99
CA GLU A 85 -10.95 5.53 -1.55
C GLU A 85 -10.23 6.08 -2.79
N PHE A 86 -8.92 6.29 -2.70
CA PHE A 86 -8.10 6.76 -3.80
C PHE A 86 -8.14 5.81 -5.00
N LYS A 87 -8.07 4.49 -4.75
CA LYS A 87 -8.25 3.45 -5.78
C LYS A 87 -9.58 3.64 -6.53
N ARG A 88 -10.69 3.73 -5.80
CA ARG A 88 -12.03 3.89 -6.41
C ARG A 88 -12.12 5.18 -7.22
N ALA A 89 -11.52 6.26 -6.74
CA ALA A 89 -11.49 7.54 -7.45
C ALA A 89 -10.69 7.45 -8.78
N ILE A 90 -9.52 6.80 -8.77
CA ILE A 90 -8.75 6.56 -10.00
C ILE A 90 -9.52 5.71 -10.99
N GLU A 91 -10.17 4.64 -10.53
CA GLU A 91 -10.97 3.75 -11.39
C GLU A 91 -12.10 4.55 -12.08
N ALA A 92 -12.82 5.38 -11.33
CA ALA A 92 -13.86 6.24 -11.88
C ALA A 92 -13.33 7.26 -12.90
N GLU A 93 -12.20 7.92 -12.62
CA GLU A 93 -11.61 8.89 -13.56
C GLU A 93 -11.09 8.19 -14.84
N ALA A 94 -10.52 6.99 -14.71
CA ALA A 94 -10.09 6.21 -15.86
C ALA A 94 -11.26 5.87 -16.79
N GLU A 95 -12.43 5.53 -16.26
CA GLU A 95 -13.66 5.33 -17.05
C GLU A 95 -14.07 6.58 -17.83
N VAL A 96 -14.03 7.76 -17.18
CA VAL A 96 -14.33 9.05 -17.82
C VAL A 96 -13.36 9.33 -18.97
N ILE A 97 -12.06 9.13 -18.75
CA ILE A 97 -11.03 9.33 -19.77
C ILE A 97 -11.25 8.37 -20.95
N ASN A 98 -11.43 7.08 -20.68
CA ASN A 98 -11.69 6.07 -21.71
C ASN A 98 -12.94 6.42 -22.56
N ALA A 99 -14.01 6.90 -21.92
CA ALA A 99 -15.22 7.31 -22.63
C ALA A 99 -15.00 8.53 -23.55
N ARG A 100 -14.11 9.47 -23.16
CA ARG A 100 -13.72 10.61 -24.01
C ARG A 100 -12.88 10.16 -25.21
N GLU A 101 -11.94 9.23 -24.99
CA GLU A 101 -11.07 8.70 -26.04
C GLU A 101 -11.80 7.83 -27.06
N LEU A 102 -12.98 7.31 -26.73
CA LEU A 102 -13.87 6.60 -27.67
C LEU A 102 -14.78 7.55 -28.49
N ASN A 103 -15.00 8.78 -28.02
CA ASN A 103 -15.77 9.83 -28.71
C ASN A 103 -15.01 10.89 -29.56
N PRO A 104 -13.80 10.68 -30.13
CA PRO A 104 -13.12 11.68 -30.97
C PRO A 104 -13.85 12.01 -32.29
N GLN A 105 -14.79 11.17 -32.73
CA GLN A 105 -15.41 11.29 -34.06
C GLN A 105 -16.49 12.37 -34.14
N HIS A 106 -17.11 12.77 -33.02
CA HIS A 106 -18.18 13.78 -33.06
C HIS A 106 -17.66 15.23 -33.08
N ALA A 107 -16.48 15.51 -32.53
CA ALA A 107 -15.90 16.86 -32.51
C ALA A 107 -15.24 17.26 -33.85
N ARG A 108 -14.68 16.28 -34.60
CA ARG A 108 -14.06 16.56 -35.91
C ARG A 108 -15.08 16.75 -37.03
N LEU A 109 -16.27 16.14 -36.93
CA LEU A 109 -17.34 16.33 -37.92
C LEU A 109 -18.05 17.69 -37.78
N SER A 110 -18.12 18.27 -36.58
CA SER A 110 -18.68 19.61 -36.38
C SER A 110 -17.73 20.74 -36.78
N ALA A 111 -16.40 20.51 -36.74
CA ALA A 111 -15.39 21.50 -37.10
C ALA A 111 -15.14 21.61 -38.62
N ALA A 112 -15.65 20.66 -39.43
CA ALA A 112 -15.48 20.64 -40.88
C ALA A 112 -16.69 21.19 -41.66
N ILE A 113 -17.69 21.76 -40.98
CA ILE A 113 -18.94 22.30 -41.58
C ILE A 113 -18.99 23.85 -41.52
N HIS A 114 -17.93 24.52 -41.05
CA HIS A 114 -17.79 25.98 -41.11
C HIS A 114 -16.57 26.38 -41.93
#